data_AF-A0A7X7KC60-F1
#
_entry.id   AF-A0A7X7KC60-F1
#
_cell.length_a   1.000
_cell.length_b   1.000
_cell.length_c   1.000
_cell.angle_alpha   90.00
_cell.angle_beta   90.00
_cell.angle_gamma   90.00
#
_symmetry.space_group_name_H-M   'P 1'
#
loop_
_entity.id
_entity.type
_entity.pdbx_description
1 polymer ?
#
loop_
_entity_poly.entity_id
_entity_poly.type
_entity_poly.pdbx_seq_one_letter_code
_entity_poly.pdbx_strand_id
1 'polypeptide(L)'
;MPPDSLSFSAPRPPSLLSPLPSPSYPIVDRLVAGRSGESRLSDSLETAFAKGHGRCCAFVESSEDGPAAAAQQGRMETIDEKSWRRINFSTNLSCDDCGLDYPAPEPKLFSFNSPLGACTECEGFGNIVDLDMELIVPDPGKSLRDGAIAPWNTPAYAHELKKLLSIARKIDLPIDVPFRDLTESQRALIVHGAPDHDFGGLGGFFAWLERRKYKMHVRVFLSRWRSYRPCPACGGARLRPEALAVRIGGRNLGEICAMKVRDAAAMFRDLELSEYERQVGRMMLDQVGARLAYLEAVGLGYLTLDRTLRTLSGGEARRVSLTSALGSSLVNMLYVLDEPSIGLHPRDIRQLLDAVKQLRDRGNTVVVVEHEEAIIRAADQVVEIGPGAGQRGGKIVFQGAPGEMQKSSDSLTGDYLAGRRGFGPNGRRREPNHGWIRLAGARGNNLHNVTVEFPLGVLCLVTGVSGSGKSTLVQDTLYPALCRRLRKDAPKPYPFDDVFGDGQLDDVIMIDQSP
;
A
#
# COMPACT_ATOMS: atom_id res chain seq x y z
N MET A 1 15.67 -56.42 -14.19
CA MET A 1 15.33 -56.05 -15.59
C MET A 1 13.92 -55.52 -15.64
N PRO A 2 13.78 -54.18 -15.64
CA PRO A 2 12.64 -53.44 -16.19
C PRO A 2 13.12 -52.49 -17.32
N PRO A 3 12.20 -51.85 -18.06
CA PRO A 3 12.37 -51.57 -19.49
C PRO A 3 13.09 -50.26 -19.81
N ASP A 4 13.73 -50.28 -20.98
CA ASP A 4 14.48 -49.21 -21.62
C ASP A 4 13.65 -47.93 -21.82
N SER A 5 14.06 -46.85 -21.15
CA SER A 5 13.66 -45.49 -21.50
C SER A 5 14.51 -45.01 -22.67
N LEU A 6 13.93 -45.00 -23.86
CA LEU A 6 14.45 -44.34 -25.06
C LEU A 6 14.68 -42.84 -24.79
N SER A 7 15.92 -42.46 -24.51
CA SER A 7 16.36 -41.06 -24.53
C SER A 7 16.61 -40.64 -25.98
N PHE A 8 15.71 -39.84 -26.55
CA PHE A 8 16.02 -39.11 -27.78
C PHE A 8 17.08 -38.04 -27.48
N SER A 9 18.34 -38.29 -27.85
CA SER A 9 19.35 -37.23 -27.92
C SER A 9 19.07 -36.42 -29.19
N ALA A 10 18.33 -35.31 -29.06
CA ALA A 10 18.35 -34.29 -30.10
C ALA A 10 19.81 -33.81 -30.26
N PRO A 11 20.34 -33.72 -31.49
CA PRO A 11 21.67 -33.17 -31.72
C PRO A 11 21.71 -31.76 -31.14
N ARG A 12 22.70 -31.49 -30.28
CA ARG A 12 23.00 -30.12 -29.84
C ARG A 12 23.16 -29.27 -31.11
N PRO A 13 22.42 -28.16 -31.27
CA PRO A 13 22.69 -27.24 -32.35
C PRO A 13 24.14 -26.76 -32.23
N PRO A 14 24.85 -26.53 -33.35
CA PRO A 14 26.23 -26.10 -33.33
C PRO A 14 26.33 -24.84 -32.46
N SER A 15 27.23 -24.93 -31.47
CA SER A 15 27.56 -23.85 -30.56
C SER A 15 28.02 -22.62 -31.33
N LEU A 16 27.35 -21.50 -31.03
CA LEU A 16 27.93 -20.16 -30.94
C LEU A 16 28.87 -19.79 -32.09
N LEU A 17 28.28 -19.22 -33.14
CA LEU A 17 28.94 -18.17 -33.90
C LEU A 17 29.53 -17.18 -32.90
N SER A 18 30.85 -16.97 -32.99
CA SER A 18 31.56 -15.86 -32.37
C SER A 18 30.73 -14.57 -32.59
N PRO A 19 30.57 -13.70 -31.58
CA PRO A 19 29.90 -12.42 -31.80
C PRO A 19 30.66 -11.69 -32.89
N LEU A 20 29.99 -11.42 -34.01
CA LEU A 20 30.55 -10.55 -35.05
C LEU A 20 30.93 -9.22 -34.37
N PRO A 21 32.15 -8.69 -34.62
CA PRO A 21 32.66 -7.51 -33.91
C PRO A 21 31.91 -6.21 -34.26
N SER A 22 30.94 -6.25 -35.17
CA SER A 22 30.07 -5.15 -35.55
C SER A 22 28.75 -5.72 -36.08
N PRO A 23 27.61 -5.06 -35.86
CA PRO A 23 26.34 -5.50 -36.44
C PRO A 23 26.43 -5.51 -37.97
N SER A 24 26.06 -6.63 -38.61
CA SER A 24 26.04 -6.78 -40.05
C SER A 24 24.64 -6.50 -40.60
N TYR A 25 24.52 -5.54 -41.52
CA TYR A 25 23.24 -5.14 -42.11
C TYR A 25 23.14 -5.62 -43.57
N PRO A 26 22.28 -6.61 -43.87
CA PRO A 26 22.02 -6.99 -45.26
C PRO A 26 21.25 -5.85 -45.95
N ILE A 27 21.76 -5.40 -47.09
CA ILE A 27 21.12 -4.35 -47.88
C ILE A 27 19.98 -4.98 -48.68
N VAL A 28 18.74 -4.56 -48.41
CA VAL A 28 17.55 -5.02 -49.13
C VAL A 28 17.33 -4.20 -50.41
N ASP A 29 17.38 -2.88 -50.32
CA ASP A 29 17.28 -1.97 -51.48
C ASP A 29 18.01 -0.63 -51.18
N ARG A 30 18.23 0.17 -52.21
CA ARG A 30 18.74 1.55 -52.14
C ARG A 30 17.76 2.50 -52.83
N LEU A 31 17.20 3.42 -52.05
CA LEU A 31 16.12 4.31 -52.50
C LEU A 31 16.58 5.76 -52.54
N VAL A 32 15.96 6.57 -53.41
CA VAL A 32 16.24 8.01 -53.55
C VAL A 32 14.95 8.78 -53.30
N ALA A 33 14.97 9.67 -52.30
CA ALA A 33 13.82 10.49 -51.95
C ALA A 33 13.29 11.27 -53.17
N GLY A 34 11.96 11.24 -53.38
CA GLY A 34 11.30 11.92 -54.49
C GLY A 34 11.44 11.27 -55.88
N ARG A 35 12.26 10.22 -56.04
CA ARG A 35 12.40 9.46 -57.29
C ARG A 35 11.88 8.03 -57.20
N SER A 36 11.85 7.45 -56.01
CA SER A 36 11.27 6.14 -55.74
C SER A 36 9.76 6.27 -55.47
N GLY A 37 8.94 5.46 -56.15
CA GLY A 37 7.49 5.39 -55.89
C GLY A 37 7.19 4.69 -54.57
N GLU A 38 6.05 5.03 -53.94
CA GLU A 38 5.62 4.49 -52.64
C GLU A 38 5.53 2.95 -52.62
N SER A 39 5.11 2.33 -53.73
CA SER A 39 5.01 0.88 -53.85
C SER A 39 6.36 0.16 -53.68
N ARG A 40 7.44 0.71 -54.22
CA ARG A 40 8.80 0.15 -54.09
C ARG A 40 9.33 0.29 -52.68
N LEU A 41 9.03 1.41 -52.02
CA LEU A 41 9.37 1.61 -50.61
C LEU A 41 8.65 0.59 -49.73
N SER A 42 7.35 0.38 -49.94
CA SER A 42 6.55 -0.61 -49.19
C SER A 42 7.12 -2.02 -49.36
N ASP A 43 7.37 -2.46 -50.59
CA ASP A 43 7.90 -3.80 -50.89
C ASP A 43 9.29 -4.04 -50.26
N SER A 44 10.14 -3.01 -50.28
CA SER A 44 11.46 -3.05 -49.62
C SER A 44 11.34 -3.17 -48.11
N LEU A 45 10.43 -2.40 -47.49
CA LEU A 45 10.20 -2.45 -46.05
C LEU A 45 9.57 -3.78 -45.64
N GLU A 46 8.58 -4.29 -46.38
CA GLU A 46 7.97 -5.60 -46.14
C GLU A 46 9.01 -6.72 -46.22
N THR A 47 9.87 -6.70 -47.24
CA THR A 47 10.96 -7.66 -47.38
C THR A 47 11.93 -7.55 -46.20
N ALA A 48 12.33 -6.33 -45.82
CA ALA A 48 13.23 -6.11 -44.71
C ALA A 48 12.64 -6.59 -43.37
N PHE A 49 11.37 -6.29 -43.09
CA PHE A 49 10.67 -6.81 -41.90
C PHE A 49 10.53 -8.33 -41.92
N ALA A 50 10.15 -8.92 -43.05
CA ALA A 50 9.98 -10.36 -43.16
C ALA A 50 11.29 -11.12 -42.97
N LYS A 51 12.40 -10.63 -43.56
CA LYS A 51 13.72 -11.25 -43.43
C LYS A 51 14.42 -10.90 -42.12
N GLY A 52 14.09 -9.75 -41.53
CA GLY A 52 14.60 -9.28 -40.24
C GLY A 52 13.74 -9.68 -39.04
N HIS A 53 12.81 -10.63 -39.20
CA HIS A 53 11.94 -11.13 -38.13
C HIS A 53 11.17 -10.03 -37.37
N GLY A 54 10.56 -9.10 -38.11
CA GLY A 54 9.83 -7.97 -37.54
C GLY A 54 10.71 -6.80 -37.13
N ARG A 55 11.98 -6.77 -37.56
CA ARG A 55 12.89 -5.63 -37.41
C ARG A 55 13.47 -5.22 -38.75
N CYS A 56 13.61 -3.93 -38.97
CA CYS A 56 14.40 -3.39 -40.07
C CYS A 56 15.05 -2.08 -39.64
N CYS A 57 16.03 -1.61 -40.41
CA CYS A 57 16.63 -0.31 -40.18
C CYS A 57 16.84 0.40 -41.52
N ALA A 58 16.62 1.71 -41.53
CA ALA A 58 16.93 2.58 -42.65
C ALA A 58 18.19 3.39 -42.32
N PHE A 59 19.12 3.42 -43.27
CA PHE A 59 20.27 4.31 -43.23
C PHE A 59 19.98 5.49 -44.17
N VAL A 60 19.86 6.68 -43.60
CA VAL A 60 19.57 7.91 -44.34
C VAL A 60 20.86 8.73 -44.43
N GLU A 61 21.29 9.07 -45.64
CA GLU A 61 22.44 9.96 -45.87
C GLU A 61 22.07 11.35 -45.33
N SER A 62 22.87 11.89 -44.41
CA SER A 62 22.59 13.19 -43.82
C SER A 62 22.89 14.31 -44.82
N SER A 63 21.86 14.98 -45.34
CA SER A 63 22.01 16.28 -46.03
C SER A 63 21.66 17.43 -45.09
N GLU A 64 22.35 18.57 -45.23
CA GLU A 64 22.14 19.78 -44.40
C GLU A 64 20.76 20.44 -44.65
N ASP A 65 20.05 20.08 -45.73
CA ASP A 65 18.82 20.73 -46.21
C ASP A 65 17.52 19.92 -45.99
N GLY A 66 17.52 18.88 -45.15
CA GLY A 66 16.33 18.07 -44.85
C GLY A 66 15.36 18.71 -43.85
N PRO A 67 14.03 18.44 -43.91
CA PRO A 67 13.08 18.99 -42.96
C PRO A 67 13.43 18.63 -41.50
N ALA A 68 13.55 19.66 -40.66
CA ALA A 68 14.07 19.61 -39.29
C ALA A 68 13.38 18.61 -38.33
N ALA A 69 12.18 18.12 -38.66
CA ALA A 69 11.42 17.21 -37.80
C ALA A 69 11.98 15.76 -37.79
N ALA A 70 12.57 15.29 -38.88
CA ALA A 70 13.26 13.99 -38.94
C ALA A 70 14.72 14.08 -38.42
N ALA A 71 15.15 15.28 -37.99
CA ALA A 71 16.54 15.53 -37.62
C ALA A 71 16.92 15.02 -36.21
N GLN A 72 15.93 14.59 -35.41
CA GLN A 72 16.12 14.29 -33.98
C GLN A 72 15.95 12.82 -33.58
N GLN A 73 15.59 11.92 -34.51
CA GLN A 73 15.45 10.48 -34.23
C GLN A 73 16.48 9.67 -35.03
N GLY A 74 17.23 8.80 -34.35
CA GLY A 74 18.20 7.88 -34.97
C GLY A 74 19.65 8.11 -34.55
N ARG A 75 20.46 7.06 -34.61
CA ARG A 75 21.88 7.07 -34.21
C ARG A 75 22.76 7.38 -35.42
N MET A 76 23.74 8.26 -35.24
CA MET A 76 24.76 8.50 -36.27
C MET A 76 25.75 7.33 -36.32
N GLU A 77 25.97 6.80 -37.51
CA GLU A 77 26.93 5.72 -37.77
C GLU A 77 27.75 6.04 -39.01
N THR A 78 29.04 5.75 -38.96
CA THR A 78 29.95 5.92 -40.09
C THR A 78 30.11 4.58 -40.79
N ILE A 79 29.72 4.53 -42.06
CA ILE A 79 29.86 3.35 -42.92
C ILE A 79 30.56 3.81 -44.19
N ASP A 80 31.67 3.16 -44.54
CA ASP A 80 32.49 3.47 -45.72
C ASP A 80 32.84 4.97 -45.83
N GLU A 81 33.35 5.55 -44.74
CA GLU A 81 33.76 6.97 -44.62
C GLU A 81 32.62 7.99 -44.80
N LYS A 82 31.37 7.53 -44.96
CA LYS A 82 30.18 8.36 -45.03
C LYS A 82 29.39 8.30 -43.73
N SER A 83 28.79 9.43 -43.38
CA SER A 83 27.91 9.54 -42.21
C SER A 83 26.48 9.21 -42.58
N TRP A 84 25.93 8.21 -41.90
CA TRP A 84 24.56 7.76 -42.07
C TRP A 84 23.80 7.94 -40.76
N ARG A 85 22.53 8.33 -40.86
CA ARG A 85 21.61 8.28 -39.73
C ARG A 85 20.82 6.97 -39.78
N ARG A 86 21.02 6.12 -38.78
CA ARG A 86 20.31 4.85 -38.65
C ARG A 86 19.00 5.06 -37.88
N ILE A 87 17.89 4.75 -38.52
CA ILE A 87 16.55 4.72 -37.93
C ILE A 87 16.13 3.25 -37.86
N ASN A 88 15.80 2.77 -36.66
CA ASN A 88 15.33 1.41 -36.45
C ASN A 88 13.80 1.39 -36.49
N PHE A 89 13.25 0.29 -37.00
CA PHE A 89 11.83 0.01 -36.96
C PHE A 89 11.60 -1.41 -36.47
N SER A 90 10.58 -1.60 -35.65
CA SER A 90 10.14 -2.92 -35.22
C SER A 90 8.63 -3.03 -35.23
N THR A 91 8.13 -4.22 -35.52
CA THR A 91 6.73 -4.59 -35.31
C THR A 91 6.41 -4.83 -33.82
N ASN A 92 7.44 -5.00 -33.00
CA ASN A 92 7.33 -5.17 -31.56
C ASN A 92 7.70 -3.86 -30.84
N LEU A 93 7.25 -3.72 -29.59
CA LEU A 93 7.72 -2.64 -28.73
C LEU A 93 9.17 -2.95 -28.33
N SER A 94 10.13 -2.27 -28.95
CA SER A 94 11.56 -2.48 -28.68
C SER A 94 12.28 -1.16 -28.51
N CYS A 95 13.31 -1.13 -27.67
CA CYS A 95 14.13 0.06 -27.48
C CYS A 95 15.23 0.14 -28.54
N ASP A 96 15.30 1.26 -29.25
CA ASP A 96 16.27 1.47 -30.34
C ASP A 96 17.74 1.52 -29.88
N ASP A 97 17.97 1.90 -28.62
CA ASP A 97 19.32 2.07 -28.07
C ASP A 97 19.92 0.77 -27.56
N CYS A 98 19.16 0.02 -26.76
CA CYS A 98 19.64 -1.20 -26.09
C CYS A 98 19.08 -2.49 -26.70
N GLY A 99 18.10 -2.41 -27.59
CA GLY A 99 17.50 -3.58 -28.27
C GLY A 99 16.60 -4.45 -27.37
N LEU A 100 16.23 -3.97 -26.18
CA LEU A 100 15.32 -4.68 -25.28
C LEU A 100 13.90 -4.68 -25.84
N ASP A 101 13.28 -5.85 -25.89
CA ASP A 101 11.86 -6.03 -26.24
C ASP A 101 10.97 -5.91 -25.01
N TYR A 102 9.84 -5.22 -25.17
CA TYR A 102 8.80 -5.05 -24.18
C TYR A 102 7.55 -5.85 -24.56
N PRO A 103 6.86 -6.44 -23.57
CA PRO A 103 5.57 -7.07 -23.81
C PRO A 103 4.52 -6.04 -24.22
N ALA A 104 3.51 -6.48 -24.97
CA ALA A 104 2.35 -5.66 -25.26
C ALA A 104 1.64 -5.24 -23.95
N PRO A 105 1.17 -3.98 -23.83
CA PRO A 105 0.55 -3.45 -22.61
C PRO A 105 -0.89 -3.96 -22.44
N GLU A 106 -1.04 -5.25 -22.19
CA GLU A 106 -2.33 -5.87 -21.90
C GLU A 106 -2.71 -5.72 -20.41
N PRO A 107 -4.00 -5.69 -20.05
CA PRO A 107 -4.43 -5.55 -18.65
C PRO A 107 -3.80 -6.56 -17.66
N LYS A 108 -3.46 -7.77 -18.12
CA LYS A 108 -2.80 -8.80 -17.30
C LYS A 108 -1.38 -8.40 -16.87
N LEU A 109 -0.67 -7.63 -17.69
CA LEU A 109 0.66 -7.09 -17.37
C LEU A 109 0.58 -6.12 -16.18
N PHE A 110 -0.54 -5.43 -16.01
CA PHE A 110 -0.77 -4.46 -14.94
C PHE A 110 -1.43 -5.06 -13.69
N SER A 111 -1.61 -6.38 -13.64
CA SER A 111 -2.21 -7.07 -12.51
C SER A 111 -1.14 -7.76 -11.66
N PHE A 112 -0.97 -7.28 -10.42
CA PHE A 112 -0.12 -7.95 -9.43
C PHE A 112 -0.67 -9.31 -8.94
N ASN A 113 -1.90 -9.66 -9.33
CA ASN A 113 -2.49 -10.98 -9.09
C ASN A 113 -2.24 -11.96 -10.26
N SER A 114 -1.61 -11.49 -11.35
CA SER A 114 -1.24 -12.33 -12.48
C SER A 114 0.27 -12.59 -12.46
N PRO A 115 0.74 -13.83 -12.69
CA PRO A 115 2.17 -14.11 -12.81
C PRO A 115 2.88 -13.28 -13.90
N LEU A 116 2.15 -12.81 -14.92
CA LEU A 116 2.66 -11.97 -16.01
C LEU A 116 3.00 -10.55 -15.55
N GLY A 117 2.21 -9.99 -14.62
CA GLY A 117 2.38 -8.62 -14.14
C GLY A 117 3.03 -8.51 -12.75
N ALA A 118 2.91 -9.56 -11.93
CA ALA A 118 3.42 -9.58 -10.56
C ALA A 118 4.95 -9.55 -10.51
N CYS A 119 5.49 -8.72 -9.63
CA CYS A 119 6.91 -8.73 -9.27
C CYS A 119 7.34 -10.16 -8.87
N THR A 120 8.45 -10.63 -9.43
CA THR A 120 8.94 -12.00 -9.22
C THR A 120 9.57 -12.22 -7.85
N GLU A 121 10.10 -11.16 -7.22
CA GLU A 121 10.74 -11.26 -5.90
C GLU A 121 9.71 -11.36 -4.77
N CYS A 122 8.67 -10.51 -4.80
CA CYS A 122 7.64 -10.50 -3.77
C CYS A 122 6.33 -11.14 -4.22
N GLU A 123 6.29 -11.81 -5.36
CA GLU A 123 5.09 -12.48 -5.92
C GLU A 123 3.82 -11.60 -5.93
N GLY A 124 3.98 -10.28 -6.16
CA GLY A 124 2.87 -9.33 -6.14
C GLY A 124 2.38 -8.88 -4.75
N PHE A 125 3.00 -9.29 -3.65
CA PHE A 125 2.66 -8.81 -2.30
C PHE A 125 3.13 -7.37 -2.03
N GLY A 126 4.20 -6.93 -2.69
CA GLY A 126 4.81 -5.60 -2.52
C GLY A 126 5.71 -5.46 -1.30
N ASN A 127 5.60 -6.39 -0.35
CA ASN A 127 6.47 -6.44 0.82
C ASN A 127 7.17 -7.79 0.87
N ILE A 128 8.40 -7.78 1.37
CA ILE A 128 9.12 -9.00 1.74
C ILE A 128 9.11 -9.13 3.26
N VAL A 129 9.05 -10.38 3.73
CA VAL A 129 9.16 -10.70 5.15
C VAL A 129 10.63 -10.64 5.53
N ASP A 130 10.96 -9.78 6.47
CA ASP A 130 12.31 -9.64 7.02
C ASP A 130 12.30 -9.91 8.54
N LEU A 131 13.46 -10.21 9.10
CA LEU A 131 13.63 -10.36 10.54
C LEU A 131 13.74 -8.97 11.18
N ASP A 132 12.89 -8.68 12.17
CA ASP A 132 12.98 -7.43 12.91
C ASP A 132 13.94 -7.59 14.10
N MET A 133 15.15 -7.05 13.95
CA MET A 133 16.18 -7.13 15.00
C MET A 133 15.80 -6.39 16.28
N GLU A 134 14.93 -5.38 16.23
CA GLU A 134 14.44 -4.69 17.43
C GLU A 134 13.41 -5.53 18.19
N LEU A 135 12.64 -6.37 17.48
CA LEU A 135 11.77 -7.37 18.12
C LEU A 135 12.60 -8.53 18.68
N ILE A 136 13.62 -8.98 17.95
CA ILE A 136 14.50 -10.08 18.38
C ILE A 136 15.37 -9.67 19.57
N VAL A 137 15.83 -8.41 19.61
CA VAL A 137 16.65 -7.84 20.68
C VAL A 137 15.94 -6.60 21.26
N PRO A 138 14.89 -6.81 22.09
CA PRO A 138 14.06 -5.72 22.61
C PRO A 138 14.79 -4.83 23.63
N ASP A 139 15.83 -5.36 24.28
CA ASP A 139 16.67 -4.63 25.21
C ASP A 139 18.16 -4.82 24.83
N PRO A 140 18.71 -3.90 24.02
CA PRO A 140 20.13 -3.93 23.64
C PRO A 140 21.10 -3.72 24.81
N GLY A 141 20.61 -3.34 25.99
CA GLY A 141 21.42 -3.22 27.22
C GLY A 141 21.75 -4.58 27.85
N LYS A 142 21.03 -5.64 27.49
CA LYS A 142 21.30 -7.00 27.99
C LYS A 142 22.48 -7.64 27.26
N SER A 143 23.21 -8.48 27.99
CA SER A 143 24.22 -9.36 27.41
C SER A 143 23.59 -10.59 26.74
N LEU A 144 24.38 -11.33 25.96
CA LEU A 144 23.92 -12.61 25.39
C LEU A 144 23.57 -13.61 26.50
N ARG A 145 24.33 -13.63 27.60
CA ARG A 145 24.06 -14.48 28.75
C ARG A 145 22.73 -14.13 29.44
N ASP A 146 22.42 -12.84 29.52
CA ASP A 146 21.19 -12.33 30.14
C ASP A 146 19.96 -12.46 29.21
N GLY A 147 20.11 -13.13 28.08
CA GLY A 147 19.03 -13.40 27.15
C GLY A 147 18.68 -12.19 26.28
N ALA A 148 19.67 -11.48 25.75
CA ALA A 148 19.43 -10.42 24.76
C ALA A 148 18.61 -10.90 23.54
N ILE A 149 18.75 -12.18 23.14
CA ILE A 149 18.04 -12.77 22.00
C ILE A 149 16.71 -13.38 22.44
N ALA A 150 15.64 -12.59 22.38
CA ALA A 150 14.32 -12.95 22.88
C ALA A 150 13.73 -14.27 22.33
N PRO A 151 13.85 -14.62 21.02
CA PRO A 151 13.35 -15.89 20.50
C PRO A 151 13.92 -17.13 21.21
N TRP A 152 15.18 -17.05 21.64
CA TRP A 152 15.89 -18.15 22.30
C TRP A 152 15.68 -18.19 23.82
N ASN A 153 14.95 -17.25 24.41
CA ASN A 153 14.61 -17.31 25.83
C ASN A 153 13.41 -18.23 26.10
N THR A 154 12.70 -18.67 25.05
CA THR A 154 11.56 -19.57 25.20
C THR A 154 12.01 -21.00 25.49
N PRO A 155 11.30 -21.76 26.36
CA PRO A 155 11.71 -23.13 26.73
C PRO A 155 11.92 -24.06 25.54
N ALA A 156 11.11 -23.89 24.47
CA ALA A 156 11.21 -24.69 23.25
C ALA A 156 12.51 -24.46 22.47
N TYR A 157 13.10 -23.27 22.54
CA TYR A 157 14.23 -22.85 21.71
C TYR A 157 15.47 -22.43 22.50
N ALA A 158 15.47 -22.58 23.83
CA ALA A 158 16.60 -22.27 24.71
C ALA A 158 17.89 -23.03 24.40
N HIS A 159 17.82 -24.13 23.66
CA HIS A 159 18.99 -24.87 23.21
C HIS A 159 19.85 -24.08 22.21
N GLU A 160 19.26 -23.17 21.43
CA GLU A 160 20.01 -22.33 20.48
C GLU A 160 20.94 -21.35 21.20
N LEU A 161 20.44 -20.68 22.24
CA LEU A 161 21.26 -19.81 23.08
C LEU A 161 22.36 -20.62 23.79
N LYS A 162 22.04 -21.79 24.33
CA LYS A 162 23.05 -22.69 24.94
C LYS A 162 24.14 -23.09 23.94
N LYS A 163 23.77 -23.35 22.67
CA LYS A 163 24.72 -23.67 21.60
C LYS A 163 25.65 -22.48 21.35
N LEU A 164 25.10 -21.28 21.16
CA LEU A 164 25.88 -20.04 20.98
C LEU A 164 26.86 -19.81 22.13
N LEU A 165 26.41 -19.92 23.38
CA LEU A 165 27.25 -19.73 24.56
C LEU A 165 28.38 -20.78 24.66
N SER A 166 28.17 -22.00 24.16
CA SER A 166 29.19 -23.05 24.21
C SER A 166 30.32 -22.84 23.19
N ILE A 167 30.04 -22.16 22.08
CA ILE A 167 31.03 -21.87 21.03
C ILE A 167 31.61 -20.44 21.12
N ALA A 168 31.01 -19.55 21.91
CA ALA A 168 31.35 -18.13 21.97
C ALA A 168 32.85 -17.84 22.11
N ARG A 169 33.56 -18.58 22.97
CA ARG A 169 35.02 -18.45 23.15
C ARG A 169 35.83 -18.82 21.90
N LYS A 170 35.34 -19.76 21.08
CA LYS A 170 36.03 -20.22 19.86
C LYS A 170 35.86 -19.23 18.71
N ILE A 171 34.76 -18.49 18.71
CA ILE A 171 34.40 -17.51 17.67
C ILE A 171 34.66 -16.05 18.09
N ASP A 172 35.39 -15.84 19.19
CA ASP A 172 35.71 -14.52 19.75
C ASP A 172 34.49 -13.60 19.96
N LEU A 173 33.40 -14.19 20.47
CA LEU A 173 32.15 -13.49 20.75
C LEU A 173 32.04 -13.19 22.25
N PRO A 174 32.09 -11.92 22.69
CA PRO A 174 31.88 -11.55 24.08
C PRO A 174 30.39 -11.73 24.45
N ILE A 175 30.15 -12.44 25.56
CA ILE A 175 28.80 -12.87 25.97
C ILE A 175 28.26 -12.13 27.20
N ASP A 176 29.12 -11.37 27.87
CA ASP A 176 28.83 -10.67 29.14
C ASP A 176 28.83 -9.13 28.97
N VAL A 177 28.94 -8.64 27.72
CA VAL A 177 28.80 -7.21 27.38
C VAL A 177 27.40 -6.93 26.85
N PRO A 178 26.86 -5.71 27.02
CA PRO A 178 25.60 -5.32 26.41
C PRO A 178 25.59 -5.55 24.90
N PHE A 179 24.49 -6.05 24.34
CA PHE A 179 24.37 -6.33 22.91
C PHE A 179 24.70 -5.10 22.04
N ARG A 180 24.33 -3.90 22.50
CA ARG A 180 24.64 -2.64 21.81
C ARG A 180 26.15 -2.35 21.68
N ASP A 181 26.98 -2.96 22.53
CA ASP A 181 28.43 -2.76 22.55
C ASP A 181 29.17 -3.81 21.69
N LEU A 182 28.45 -4.80 21.12
CA LEU A 182 29.00 -5.76 20.17
C LEU A 182 29.36 -5.08 18.84
N THR A 183 30.50 -5.48 18.27
CA THR A 183 30.94 -5.04 16.93
C THR A 183 30.02 -5.58 15.83
N GLU A 184 30.07 -4.98 14.64
CA GLU A 184 29.28 -5.44 13.49
C GLU A 184 29.63 -6.88 13.08
N SER A 185 30.91 -7.26 13.11
CA SER A 185 31.37 -8.63 12.86
C SER A 185 30.84 -9.63 13.90
N GLN A 186 30.79 -9.24 15.17
CA GLN A 186 30.22 -10.06 16.25
C GLN A 186 28.71 -10.24 16.09
N ARG A 187 27.99 -9.17 15.71
CA ARG A 187 26.56 -9.26 15.38
C ARG A 187 26.30 -10.13 14.16
N ALA A 188 27.16 -10.07 13.15
CA ALA A 188 27.08 -10.93 11.97
C ALA A 188 27.17 -12.42 12.33
N LEU A 189 28.01 -12.81 13.29
CA LEU A 189 28.07 -14.19 13.79
C LEU A 189 26.76 -14.68 14.44
N ILE A 190 26.02 -13.77 15.07
CA ILE A 190 24.72 -14.09 15.68
C ILE A 190 23.64 -14.23 14.59
N VAL A 191 23.66 -13.35 13.59
CA VAL A 191 22.66 -13.31 12.51
C VAL A 191 22.89 -14.42 11.50
N HIS A 192 24.08 -14.52 10.93
CA HIS A 192 24.43 -15.44 9.86
C HIS A 192 24.97 -16.79 10.36
N GLY A 193 25.39 -16.85 11.62
CA GLY A 193 25.96 -18.04 12.23
C GLY A 193 27.47 -18.15 12.04
N ALA A 194 28.02 -19.27 12.53
CA ALA A 194 29.40 -19.69 12.39
C ALA A 194 29.42 -21.13 11.83
N PRO A 195 29.44 -21.29 10.49
CA PRO A 195 29.35 -22.61 9.85
C PRO A 195 30.46 -23.58 10.30
N ASP A 196 31.67 -23.06 10.48
CA ASP A 196 32.84 -23.83 10.95
C ASP A 196 32.65 -24.43 12.36
N HIS A 197 31.64 -23.96 13.09
CA HIS A 197 31.28 -24.43 14.43
C HIS A 197 29.85 -24.97 14.51
N ASP A 198 29.28 -25.39 13.37
CA ASP A 198 27.93 -25.95 13.26
C ASP A 198 26.83 -25.02 13.81
N PHE A 199 27.02 -23.69 13.76
CA PHE A 199 26.04 -22.74 14.28
C PHE A 199 25.37 -21.97 13.15
N GLY A 200 24.06 -22.14 13.00
CA GLY A 200 23.29 -21.53 11.91
C GLY A 200 22.84 -20.09 12.16
N GLY A 201 23.05 -19.56 13.36
CA GLY A 201 22.59 -18.22 13.73
C GLY A 201 21.07 -18.04 13.64
N LEU A 202 20.62 -16.78 13.70
CA LEU A 202 19.22 -16.42 13.51
C LEU A 202 18.72 -16.80 12.11
N GLY A 203 19.52 -16.61 11.07
CA GLY A 203 19.17 -16.95 9.70
C GLY A 203 18.83 -18.44 9.53
N GLY A 204 19.69 -19.33 10.02
CA GLY A 204 19.45 -20.77 10.01
C GLY A 204 18.27 -21.18 10.88
N PHE A 205 18.15 -20.60 12.08
CA PHE A 205 17.03 -20.83 12.99
C PHE A 205 15.67 -20.49 12.37
N PHE A 206 15.54 -19.29 11.78
CA PHE A 206 14.30 -18.85 11.16
C PHE A 206 14.00 -19.58 9.84
N ALA A 207 15.02 -19.92 9.04
CA ALA A 207 14.85 -20.76 7.86
C ALA A 207 14.35 -22.17 8.22
N TRP A 208 14.80 -22.73 9.34
CA TRP A 208 14.29 -24.01 9.85
C TRP A 208 12.84 -23.90 10.33
N LEU A 209 12.47 -22.82 11.03
CA LEU A 209 11.09 -22.56 11.45
C LEU A 209 10.15 -22.42 10.23
N GLU A 210 10.59 -21.74 9.16
CA GLU A 210 9.81 -21.58 7.93
C GLU A 210 9.43 -22.92 7.28
N ARG A 211 10.34 -23.91 7.27
CA ARG A 211 10.03 -25.27 6.78
C ARG A 211 8.95 -25.96 7.61
N ARG A 212 8.72 -25.51 8.85
CA ARG A 212 7.73 -26.04 9.79
C ARG A 212 6.48 -25.16 9.93
N LYS A 213 6.31 -24.16 9.05
CA LYS A 213 5.16 -23.24 9.07
C LYS A 213 3.78 -23.89 8.94
N TYR A 214 3.71 -25.18 8.56
CA TYR A 214 2.45 -25.92 8.56
C TYR A 214 1.86 -26.08 9.98
N LYS A 215 2.67 -25.96 11.04
CA LYS A 215 2.21 -26.00 12.44
C LYS A 215 1.74 -24.62 12.90
N MET A 216 0.49 -24.53 13.39
CA MET A 216 -0.11 -23.29 13.90
C MET A 216 0.76 -22.55 14.91
N HIS A 217 1.26 -23.23 15.95
CA HIS A 217 2.09 -22.59 16.99
C HIS A 217 3.42 -22.05 16.43
N VAL A 218 3.99 -22.67 15.39
CA VAL A 218 5.20 -22.18 14.71
C VAL A 218 4.88 -20.90 13.95
N ARG A 219 3.73 -20.81 13.26
CA ARG A 219 3.30 -19.58 12.58
C ARG A 219 3.12 -18.42 13.56
N VAL A 220 2.45 -18.67 14.68
CA VAL A 220 2.21 -17.67 15.74
C VAL A 220 3.53 -17.22 16.36
N PHE A 221 4.48 -18.15 16.55
CA PHE A 221 5.80 -17.79 17.04
C PHE A 221 6.56 -16.93 16.02
N LEU A 222 6.59 -17.36 14.75
CA LEU A 222 7.26 -16.65 13.66
C LEU A 222 6.74 -15.22 13.46
N SER A 223 5.43 -15.00 13.56
CA SER A 223 4.83 -13.68 13.35
C SER A 223 5.28 -12.63 14.38
N ARG A 224 5.80 -13.04 15.55
CA ARG A 224 6.27 -12.12 16.60
C ARG A 224 7.60 -11.44 16.29
N TRP A 225 8.37 -12.00 15.35
CA TRP A 225 9.76 -11.59 15.08
C TRP A 225 9.95 -11.04 13.66
N ARG A 226 8.86 -10.85 12.93
CA ARG A 226 8.87 -10.44 11.52
C ARG A 226 8.46 -8.99 11.40
N SER A 227 9.16 -8.28 10.53
CA SER A 227 8.68 -7.05 9.96
C SER A 227 8.39 -7.26 8.47
N TYR A 228 7.56 -6.36 7.94
CA TYR A 228 7.33 -6.26 6.52
C TYR A 228 8.04 -5.01 6.05
N ARG A 229 8.91 -5.15 5.05
CA ARG A 229 9.54 -4.02 4.38
C ARG A 229 9.13 -3.98 2.92
N PRO A 230 9.08 -2.79 2.29
CA PRO A 230 8.87 -2.69 0.85
C PRO A 230 9.87 -3.56 0.10
N CYS A 231 9.37 -4.29 -0.89
CA CYS A 231 10.18 -5.13 -1.76
C CYS A 231 11.23 -4.27 -2.48
N PRO A 232 12.52 -4.63 -2.45
CA PRO A 232 13.57 -3.83 -3.06
C PRO A 232 13.50 -3.82 -4.59
N ALA A 233 13.07 -4.90 -5.25
CA ALA A 233 12.95 -4.92 -6.71
C ALA A 233 11.83 -4.01 -7.26
N CYS A 234 10.67 -3.95 -6.60
CA CYS A 234 9.53 -3.15 -7.09
C CYS A 234 9.25 -1.89 -6.26
N GLY A 235 10.01 -1.63 -5.20
CA GLY A 235 9.80 -0.50 -4.29
C GLY A 235 8.43 -0.50 -3.59
N GLY A 236 7.74 -1.64 -3.53
CA GLY A 236 6.37 -1.73 -3.02
C GLY A 236 5.27 -1.70 -4.08
N ALA A 237 5.59 -1.42 -5.35
CA ALA A 237 4.61 -1.28 -6.43
C ALA A 237 3.93 -2.59 -6.87
N ARG A 238 4.43 -3.74 -6.41
CA ARG A 238 3.88 -5.11 -6.67
C ARG A 238 4.00 -5.61 -8.11
N LEU A 239 4.45 -4.77 -9.03
CA LEU A 239 4.50 -5.05 -10.47
C LEU A 239 5.94 -5.29 -10.95
N ARG A 240 6.06 -5.95 -12.09
CA ARG A 240 7.35 -6.13 -12.78
C ARG A 240 7.86 -4.82 -13.41
N PRO A 241 9.17 -4.70 -13.66
CA PRO A 241 9.75 -3.52 -14.31
C PRO A 241 9.10 -3.18 -15.66
N GLU A 242 8.73 -4.18 -16.47
CA GLU A 242 8.10 -3.99 -17.78
C GLU A 242 6.73 -3.31 -17.67
N ALA A 243 5.95 -3.65 -16.65
CA ALA A 243 4.67 -3.01 -16.37
C ALA A 243 4.86 -1.56 -15.85
N LEU A 244 5.90 -1.33 -15.04
CA LEU A 244 6.23 -0.02 -14.50
C LEU A 244 6.89 0.92 -15.53
N ALA A 245 7.34 0.39 -16.66
CA ALA A 245 7.86 1.18 -17.77
C ALA A 245 6.75 1.94 -18.53
N VAL A 246 5.50 1.44 -18.48
CA VAL A 246 4.35 2.09 -19.13
C VAL A 246 3.85 3.26 -18.29
N ARG A 247 3.66 4.42 -18.92
CA ARG A 247 3.31 5.67 -18.26
C ARG A 247 2.08 6.33 -18.86
N ILE A 248 1.29 6.98 -18.01
CA ILE A 248 0.16 7.84 -18.36
C ILE A 248 0.41 9.20 -17.67
N GLY A 249 0.42 10.30 -18.42
CA GLY A 249 0.72 11.62 -17.87
C GLY A 249 2.09 11.67 -17.17
N GLY A 250 3.08 10.95 -17.70
CA GLY A 250 4.43 10.85 -17.15
C GLY A 250 4.60 9.92 -15.95
N ARG A 251 3.52 9.30 -15.44
CA ARG A 251 3.53 8.44 -14.24
C ARG A 251 3.18 6.99 -14.56
N ASN A 252 3.83 6.04 -13.89
CA ASN A 252 3.46 4.62 -14.00
C ASN A 252 2.32 4.22 -13.05
N LEU A 253 1.79 3.01 -13.21
CA LEU A 253 0.66 2.54 -12.40
C LEU A 253 0.99 2.45 -10.89
N GLY A 254 2.21 2.04 -10.53
CA GLY A 254 2.64 1.98 -9.13
C GLY A 254 2.63 3.36 -8.47
N GLU A 255 3.14 4.36 -9.18
CA GLU A 255 3.14 5.76 -8.74
C GLU A 255 1.72 6.32 -8.60
N ILE A 256 0.83 6.04 -9.56
CA ILE A 256 -0.59 6.45 -9.48
C ILE A 256 -1.27 5.78 -8.29
N CYS A 257 -1.03 4.49 -8.06
CA CYS A 257 -1.63 3.78 -6.94
C CYS A 257 -1.13 4.29 -5.57
N ALA A 258 0.12 4.78 -5.49
CA ALA A 258 0.68 5.39 -4.29
C ALA A 258 0.15 6.81 -4.01
N MET A 259 -0.53 7.45 -4.97
CA MET A 259 -1.13 8.78 -4.76
C MET A 259 -2.35 8.68 -3.84
N LYS A 260 -2.62 9.79 -3.12
CA LYS A 260 -3.91 9.95 -2.45
C LYS A 260 -5.01 9.98 -3.50
N VAL A 261 -6.19 9.50 -3.15
CA VAL A 261 -7.39 9.52 -4.02
C VAL A 261 -7.61 10.91 -4.61
N ARG A 262 -7.49 11.97 -3.78
CA ARG A 262 -7.63 13.36 -4.24
C ARG A 262 -6.61 13.76 -5.30
N ASP A 263 -5.36 13.37 -5.09
CA ASP A 263 -4.26 13.74 -5.99
C ASP A 263 -4.38 12.96 -7.32
N ALA A 264 -4.80 11.70 -7.25
CA ALA A 264 -5.12 10.90 -8.44
C ALA A 264 -6.32 11.48 -9.21
N ALA A 265 -7.37 11.92 -8.52
CA ALA A 265 -8.54 12.53 -9.15
C ALA A 265 -8.21 13.85 -9.86
N ALA A 266 -7.32 14.67 -9.28
CA ALA A 266 -6.78 15.86 -9.94
C ALA A 266 -5.95 15.48 -11.18
N MET A 267 -5.02 14.53 -11.04
CA MET A 267 -4.17 14.06 -12.13
C MET A 267 -4.97 13.58 -13.35
N PHE A 268 -6.02 12.78 -13.18
CA PHE A 268 -6.84 12.31 -14.30
C PHE A 268 -7.71 13.42 -14.92
N ARG A 269 -8.08 14.44 -14.15
CA ARG A 269 -8.86 15.58 -14.63
C ARG A 269 -8.00 16.51 -15.49
N ASP A 270 -6.77 16.72 -15.06
CA ASP A 270 -5.79 17.61 -15.71
C ASP A 270 -4.93 16.87 -16.75
N LEU A 271 -5.29 15.61 -17.07
CA LEU A 271 -4.55 14.77 -18.00
C LEU A 271 -4.70 15.30 -19.43
N GLU A 272 -3.58 15.78 -19.99
CA GLU A 272 -3.48 16.18 -21.39
C GLU A 272 -3.39 14.94 -22.29
N LEU A 273 -4.34 14.81 -23.21
CA LEU A 273 -4.45 13.71 -24.16
C LEU A 273 -4.72 14.28 -25.55
N SER A 274 -4.13 13.64 -26.56
CA SER A 274 -4.50 13.87 -27.96
C SER A 274 -5.97 13.52 -28.21
N GLU A 275 -6.52 14.01 -29.32
CA GLU A 275 -7.91 13.71 -29.71
C GLU A 275 -8.15 12.20 -29.85
N TYR A 276 -7.18 11.49 -30.46
CA TYR A 276 -7.22 10.04 -30.61
C TYR A 276 -7.22 9.31 -29.26
N GLU A 277 -6.29 9.63 -28.36
CA GLU A 277 -6.22 9.00 -27.02
C GLU A 277 -7.48 9.26 -26.21
N ARG A 278 -8.01 10.49 -26.27
CA ARG A 278 -9.26 10.84 -25.60
C ARG A 278 -10.44 10.03 -26.16
N GLN A 279 -10.52 9.84 -27.47
CA GLN A 279 -11.57 9.04 -28.08
C GLN A 279 -11.49 7.57 -27.66
N VAL A 280 -10.29 6.98 -27.69
CA VAL A 280 -10.07 5.57 -27.31
C VAL A 280 -10.31 5.36 -25.81
N GLY A 281 -9.84 6.29 -24.97
CA GLY A 281 -9.86 6.18 -23.50
C GLY A 281 -11.12 6.69 -22.82
N ARG A 282 -12.02 7.40 -23.52
CA ARG A 282 -13.16 8.14 -22.94
C ARG A 282 -13.93 7.35 -21.89
N MET A 283 -14.43 6.18 -22.26
CA MET A 283 -15.25 5.36 -21.36
C MET A 283 -14.47 4.95 -20.10
N MET A 284 -13.18 4.64 -20.23
CA MET A 284 -12.36 4.23 -19.09
C MET A 284 -12.05 5.42 -18.17
N LEU A 285 -11.73 6.58 -18.75
CA LEU A 285 -11.45 7.80 -17.99
C LEU A 285 -12.69 8.29 -17.23
N ASP A 286 -13.87 8.27 -17.86
CA ASP A 286 -15.14 8.61 -17.20
C ASP A 286 -15.41 7.67 -16.01
N GLN A 287 -15.15 6.37 -16.19
CA GLN A 287 -15.33 5.35 -15.15
C GLN A 287 -14.34 5.45 -13.99
N VAL A 288 -13.08 5.81 -14.28
CA VAL A 288 -12.05 6.07 -13.26
C VAL A 288 -12.39 7.34 -12.49
N GLY A 289 -12.67 8.44 -13.20
CA GLY A 289 -13.03 9.72 -12.61
C GLY A 289 -14.25 9.61 -11.69
N ALA A 290 -15.30 8.90 -12.11
CA ALA A 290 -16.48 8.66 -11.28
C ALA A 290 -16.16 7.90 -9.98
N ARG A 291 -15.35 6.84 -10.04
CA ARG A 291 -14.97 6.05 -8.85
C ARG A 291 -14.13 6.85 -7.87
N LEU A 292 -13.18 7.64 -8.37
CA LEU A 292 -12.39 8.54 -7.53
C LEU A 292 -13.27 9.61 -6.87
N ALA A 293 -14.22 10.18 -7.61
CA ALA A 293 -15.18 11.14 -7.07
C ALA A 293 -16.07 10.54 -5.97
N TYR A 294 -16.50 9.27 -6.09
CA TYR A 294 -17.26 8.60 -5.03
C TYR A 294 -16.45 8.43 -3.75
N LEU A 295 -15.16 8.06 -3.85
CA LEU A 295 -14.27 7.96 -2.69
C LEU A 295 -14.07 9.33 -2.02
N GLU A 296 -13.95 10.40 -2.80
CA GLU A 296 -13.90 11.76 -2.25
C GLU A 296 -15.21 12.16 -1.57
N ALA A 297 -16.36 11.86 -2.18
CA ALA A 297 -17.68 12.20 -1.65
C ALA A 297 -17.99 11.53 -0.30
N VAL A 298 -17.37 10.39 0.00
CA VAL A 298 -17.48 9.74 1.32
C VAL A 298 -16.34 10.12 2.27
N GLY A 299 -15.57 11.18 1.96
CA GLY A 299 -14.52 11.70 2.83
C GLY A 299 -13.25 10.84 2.87
N LEU A 300 -13.01 9.97 1.89
CA LEU A 300 -11.83 9.09 1.83
C LEU A 300 -10.70 9.62 0.93
N GLY A 301 -10.78 10.90 0.53
CA GLY A 301 -9.80 11.55 -0.35
C GLY A 301 -8.35 11.54 0.15
N TYR A 302 -8.12 11.33 1.45
CA TYR A 302 -6.79 11.28 2.08
C TYR A 302 -6.10 9.92 2.00
N LEU A 303 -6.83 8.86 1.67
CA LEU A 303 -6.27 7.51 1.53
C LEU A 303 -5.52 7.39 0.20
N THR A 304 -4.50 6.53 0.16
CA THR A 304 -3.86 6.12 -1.10
C THR A 304 -4.60 4.94 -1.73
N LEU A 305 -4.53 4.78 -3.05
CA LEU A 305 -5.23 3.71 -3.76
C LEU A 305 -4.63 2.32 -3.47
N ASP A 306 -3.34 2.26 -3.12
CA ASP A 306 -2.62 1.04 -2.75
C ASP A 306 -2.75 0.64 -1.28
N ARG A 307 -3.49 1.44 -0.47
CA ARG A 307 -3.66 1.17 0.96
C ARG A 307 -4.37 -0.17 1.18
N THR A 308 -3.81 -0.97 2.07
CA THR A 308 -4.33 -2.32 2.36
C THR A 308 -5.66 -2.24 3.12
N LEU A 309 -6.68 -2.96 2.65
CA LEU A 309 -8.02 -2.96 3.27
C LEU A 309 -8.01 -3.36 4.75
N ARG A 310 -7.07 -4.21 5.18
CA ARG A 310 -6.93 -4.65 6.59
C ARG A 310 -6.44 -3.55 7.53
N THR A 311 -5.87 -2.46 7.01
CA THR A 311 -5.37 -1.33 7.81
C THR A 311 -6.34 -0.14 7.82
N LEU A 312 -7.55 -0.35 7.30
CA LEU A 312 -8.64 0.61 7.39
C LEU A 312 -9.37 0.41 8.72
N SER A 313 -9.75 1.52 9.35
CA SER A 313 -10.69 1.54 10.46
C SER A 313 -12.07 1.01 10.02
N GLY A 314 -12.88 0.57 10.98
CA GLY A 314 -14.24 0.10 10.70
C GLY A 314 -15.08 1.14 9.92
N GLY A 315 -14.99 2.42 10.30
CA GLY A 315 -15.65 3.51 9.58
C GLY A 315 -15.14 3.71 8.15
N GLU A 316 -13.82 3.65 7.94
CA GLU A 316 -13.24 3.73 6.58
C GLU A 316 -13.70 2.57 5.70
N ALA A 317 -13.67 1.34 6.22
CA ALA A 317 -14.11 0.14 5.47
C ALA A 317 -15.60 0.20 5.09
N ARG A 318 -16.46 0.64 6.02
CA ARG A 318 -17.89 0.88 5.74
C ARG A 318 -18.08 1.90 4.62
N ARG A 319 -17.33 3.01 4.65
CA ARG A 319 -17.42 4.05 3.60
C ARG A 319 -16.86 3.60 2.25
N VAL A 320 -15.80 2.79 2.22
CA VAL A 320 -15.33 2.15 0.96
C VAL A 320 -16.46 1.29 0.37
N SER A 321 -17.14 0.48 1.19
CA SER A 321 -18.29 -0.32 0.72
C SER A 321 -19.44 0.53 0.16
N LEU A 322 -19.69 1.72 0.74
CA LEU A 322 -20.70 2.66 0.26
C LEU A 322 -20.38 3.16 -1.17
N THR A 323 -19.09 3.33 -1.51
CA THR A 323 -18.70 3.73 -2.87
C THR A 323 -19.05 2.69 -3.93
N SER A 324 -19.05 1.39 -3.59
CA SER A 324 -19.50 0.34 -4.50
C SER A 324 -21.00 0.46 -4.82
N ALA A 325 -21.82 0.85 -3.83
CA ALA A 325 -23.23 1.11 -4.04
C ALA A 325 -23.44 2.34 -4.95
N LEU A 326 -22.70 3.43 -4.70
CA LEU A 326 -22.71 4.65 -5.52
C LEU A 326 -22.20 4.41 -6.95
N GLY A 327 -21.25 3.49 -7.12
CA GLY A 327 -20.73 3.09 -8.43
C GLY A 327 -21.62 2.13 -9.19
N SER A 328 -22.60 1.51 -8.53
CA SER A 328 -23.55 0.64 -9.18
C SER A 328 -24.62 1.44 -9.91
N SER A 329 -25.05 0.96 -11.07
CA SER A 329 -26.21 1.47 -11.81
C SER A 329 -27.53 0.85 -11.33
N LEU A 330 -27.57 0.38 -10.08
CA LEU A 330 -28.73 -0.30 -9.54
C LEU A 330 -29.82 0.71 -9.13
N VAL A 331 -31.05 0.38 -9.50
CA VAL A 331 -32.28 1.10 -9.16
C VAL A 331 -33.25 0.12 -8.50
N ASN A 332 -34.25 0.61 -7.76
CA ASN A 332 -35.21 -0.22 -7.00
C ASN A 332 -34.56 -1.14 -5.96
N MET A 333 -33.42 -0.73 -5.39
CA MET A 333 -32.76 -1.44 -4.31
C MET A 333 -33.11 -0.85 -2.95
N LEU A 334 -33.13 -1.70 -1.92
CA LEU A 334 -33.14 -1.30 -0.51
C LEU A 334 -31.72 -1.35 0.03
N TYR A 335 -31.13 -0.19 0.30
CA TYR A 335 -29.86 -0.08 1.00
C TYR A 335 -30.11 0.07 2.51
N VAL A 336 -29.47 -0.79 3.31
CA VAL A 336 -29.50 -0.69 4.78
C VAL A 336 -28.09 -0.36 5.25
N LEU A 337 -27.91 0.84 5.80
CA LEU A 337 -26.62 1.36 6.24
C LEU A 337 -26.58 1.40 7.77
N ASP A 338 -25.55 0.77 8.35
CA ASP A 338 -25.32 0.73 9.79
C ASP A 338 -24.28 1.78 10.20
N GLU A 339 -24.73 2.85 10.86
CA GLU A 339 -23.95 3.98 11.37
C GLU A 339 -22.81 4.43 10.43
N PRO A 340 -23.13 4.91 9.20
CA PRO A 340 -22.13 5.34 8.24
C PRO A 340 -21.33 6.58 8.69
N SER A 341 -21.80 7.34 9.69
CA SER A 341 -21.11 8.49 10.25
C SER A 341 -19.92 8.13 11.16
N ILE A 342 -19.76 6.86 11.56
CA ILE A 342 -18.70 6.45 12.49
C ILE A 342 -17.32 6.89 12.00
N GLY A 343 -16.60 7.60 12.87
CA GLY A 343 -15.24 8.06 12.63
C GLY A 343 -15.14 9.15 11.55
N LEU A 344 -16.25 9.76 11.14
CA LEU A 344 -16.26 11.01 10.37
C LEU A 344 -16.17 12.21 11.30
N HIS A 345 -15.51 13.25 10.81
CA HIS A 345 -15.54 14.56 11.45
C HIS A 345 -16.86 15.26 11.11
N PRO A 346 -17.44 16.09 12.00
CA PRO A 346 -18.70 16.81 11.73
C PRO A 346 -18.72 17.60 10.40
N ARG A 347 -17.55 18.12 9.98
CA ARG A 347 -17.37 18.79 8.68
C ARG A 347 -17.71 17.90 7.47
N ASP A 348 -17.47 16.60 7.57
CA ASP A 348 -17.58 15.65 6.46
C ASP A 348 -18.94 14.96 6.42
N ILE A 349 -19.76 15.10 7.47
CA ILE A 349 -21.12 14.54 7.54
C ILE A 349 -22.00 15.02 6.38
N ARG A 350 -21.84 16.27 5.96
CA ARG A 350 -22.59 16.81 4.82
C ARG A 350 -22.32 16.06 3.52
N GLN A 351 -21.08 15.65 3.27
CA GLN A 351 -20.71 14.94 2.04
C GLN A 351 -21.32 13.53 2.03
N LEU A 352 -21.28 12.84 3.18
CA LEU A 352 -21.95 11.55 3.36
C LEU A 352 -23.46 11.66 3.10
N LEU A 353 -24.08 12.69 3.64
CA LEU A 353 -25.51 12.95 3.50
C LEU A 353 -25.90 13.24 2.04
N ASP A 354 -25.08 14.01 1.31
CA ASP A 354 -25.29 14.25 -0.13
C ASP A 354 -25.14 12.94 -0.93
N ALA A 355 -24.20 12.06 -0.57
CA ALA A 355 -24.05 10.75 -1.19
C ALA A 355 -25.25 9.82 -0.91
N VAL A 356 -25.78 9.81 0.32
CA VAL A 356 -27.01 9.05 0.66
C VAL A 356 -28.21 9.57 -0.12
N LYS A 357 -28.36 10.89 -0.26
CA LYS A 357 -29.41 11.49 -1.10
C LYS A 357 -29.28 11.11 -2.56
N GLN A 358 -28.06 11.09 -3.11
CA GLN A 358 -27.83 10.63 -4.48
C GLN A 358 -28.23 9.17 -4.69
N LEU A 359 -27.99 8.29 -3.72
CA LEU A 359 -28.48 6.90 -3.79
C LEU A 359 -30.00 6.83 -3.86
N ARG A 360 -30.68 7.59 -2.99
CA ARG A 360 -32.15 7.71 -2.97
C ARG A 360 -32.69 8.26 -4.29
N ASP A 361 -32.15 9.38 -4.76
CA ASP A 361 -32.64 10.12 -5.94
C ASP A 361 -32.47 9.35 -7.25
N ARG A 362 -31.62 8.31 -7.26
CA ARG A 362 -31.53 7.32 -8.35
C ARG A 362 -32.68 6.31 -8.38
N GLY A 363 -33.68 6.45 -7.51
CA GLY A 363 -34.82 5.52 -7.42
C GLY A 363 -34.56 4.34 -6.49
N ASN A 364 -33.77 4.53 -5.44
CA ASN A 364 -33.55 3.52 -4.40
C ASN A 364 -34.20 3.95 -3.08
N THR A 365 -34.43 2.99 -2.20
CA THR A 365 -34.78 3.24 -0.79
C THR A 365 -33.54 3.08 0.07
N VAL A 366 -33.26 4.05 0.94
CA VAL A 366 -32.11 3.99 1.85
C VAL A 366 -32.61 4.06 3.30
N VAL A 367 -32.34 3.01 4.06
CA VAL A 367 -32.58 2.93 5.50
C VAL A 367 -31.24 3.10 6.20
N VAL A 368 -31.15 4.07 7.10
CA VAL A 368 -29.92 4.39 7.81
C VAL A 368 -30.18 4.27 9.31
N VAL A 369 -29.38 3.44 9.99
CA VAL A 369 -29.32 3.38 11.45
C VAL A 369 -28.30 4.41 11.89
N GLU A 370 -28.74 5.47 12.58
CA GLU A 370 -27.89 6.60 12.94
C GLU A 370 -28.31 7.24 14.26
N HIS A 371 -27.36 7.94 14.87
CA HIS A 371 -27.56 8.79 16.03
C HIS A 371 -27.06 10.23 15.80
N GLU A 372 -26.46 10.51 14.63
CA GLU A 372 -25.99 11.85 14.27
C GLU A 372 -27.15 12.81 13.96
N GLU A 373 -27.20 13.92 14.70
CA GLU A 373 -28.28 14.92 14.61
C GLU A 373 -28.47 15.45 13.18
N ALA A 374 -27.38 15.77 12.49
CA ALA A 374 -27.44 16.30 11.13
C ALA A 374 -28.09 15.33 10.13
N ILE A 375 -27.89 14.02 10.32
CA ILE A 375 -28.50 12.98 9.47
C ILE A 375 -29.98 12.84 9.82
N ILE A 376 -30.31 12.73 11.10
CA ILE A 376 -31.70 12.59 11.56
C ILE A 376 -32.55 13.77 11.07
N ARG A 377 -32.03 15.00 11.16
CA ARG A 377 -32.73 16.21 10.69
C ARG A 377 -32.96 16.24 9.18
N ALA A 378 -32.11 15.59 8.40
CA ALA A 378 -32.18 15.59 6.95
C ALA A 378 -32.97 14.42 6.36
N ALA A 379 -33.39 13.46 7.19
CA ALA A 379 -34.16 12.31 6.77
C ALA A 379 -35.57 12.71 6.30
N ASP A 380 -36.06 12.03 5.27
CA ASP A 380 -37.44 12.21 4.79
C ASP A 380 -38.44 11.63 5.82
N GLN A 381 -38.06 10.53 6.48
CA GLN A 381 -38.80 9.87 7.55
C GLN A 381 -37.83 9.34 8.60
N VAL A 382 -38.21 9.43 9.88
CA VAL A 382 -37.48 8.87 11.01
C VAL A 382 -38.36 7.84 11.71
N VAL A 383 -37.76 6.70 12.07
CA VAL A 383 -38.37 5.66 12.89
C VAL A 383 -37.53 5.51 14.16
N GLU A 384 -38.11 5.82 15.31
CA GLU A 384 -37.44 5.64 16.61
C GLU A 384 -37.86 4.31 17.23
N ILE A 385 -36.87 3.51 17.62
CA ILE A 385 -37.07 2.25 18.35
C ILE A 385 -36.72 2.46 19.82
N GLY A 386 -37.60 2.03 20.71
CA GLY A 386 -37.42 2.19 22.15
C GLY A 386 -38.53 1.52 22.96
N PRO A 387 -38.90 2.07 24.14
CA PRO A 387 -38.34 3.25 24.81
C PRO A 387 -36.99 3.03 25.52
N GLY A 388 -36.51 1.80 25.63
CA GLY A 388 -35.20 1.49 26.20
C GLY A 388 -34.49 0.34 25.47
N ALA A 389 -33.35 -0.11 26.00
CA ALA A 389 -32.61 -1.24 25.46
C ALA A 389 -33.13 -2.60 25.98
N GLY A 390 -32.80 -3.68 25.26
CA GLY A 390 -33.11 -5.06 25.65
C GLY A 390 -34.62 -5.32 25.72
N GLN A 391 -35.08 -5.94 26.82
CA GLN A 391 -36.51 -6.26 27.03
C GLN A 391 -37.42 -5.02 27.09
N ARG A 392 -36.84 -3.83 27.31
CA ARG A 392 -37.58 -2.55 27.33
C ARG A 392 -37.62 -1.87 25.96
N GLY A 393 -37.07 -2.50 24.92
CA GLY A 393 -37.02 -1.98 23.56
C GLY A 393 -37.97 -2.70 22.60
N GLY A 394 -37.66 -2.63 21.31
CA GLY A 394 -38.35 -3.38 20.25
C GLY A 394 -39.72 -2.84 19.85
N LYS A 395 -40.09 -1.63 20.32
CA LYS A 395 -41.32 -0.94 19.93
C LYS A 395 -40.99 0.31 19.13
N ILE A 396 -41.85 0.65 18.17
CA ILE A 396 -41.79 1.93 17.48
C ILE A 396 -42.37 2.98 18.42
N VAL A 397 -41.51 3.91 18.85
CA VAL A 397 -41.88 5.02 19.76
C VAL A 397 -42.36 6.22 18.96
N PHE A 398 -41.76 6.43 17.78
CA PHE A 398 -42.12 7.50 16.87
C PHE A 398 -41.90 7.06 15.42
N GLN A 399 -42.77 7.49 14.52
CA GLN A 399 -42.59 7.37 13.08
C GLN A 399 -43.19 8.59 12.38
N GLY A 400 -42.39 9.31 11.60
CA GLY A 400 -42.85 10.53 10.93
C GLY A 400 -41.68 11.40 10.46
N ALA A 401 -41.96 12.65 10.11
CA ALA A 401 -40.92 13.60 9.70
C ALA A 401 -40.09 14.09 10.91
N PRO A 402 -38.81 14.49 10.73
CA PRO A 402 -37.99 15.01 11.82
C PRO A 402 -38.57 16.24 12.53
N GLY A 403 -39.35 17.06 11.82
CA GLY A 403 -40.07 18.20 12.39
C GLY A 403 -41.23 17.83 13.32
N GLU A 404 -41.86 16.67 13.08
CA GLU A 404 -42.93 16.11 13.91
C GLU A 404 -42.34 15.43 15.15
N MET A 405 -41.19 14.75 14.99
CA MET A 405 -40.46 14.12 16.10
C MET A 405 -40.15 15.11 17.22
N GLN A 406 -39.68 16.30 16.86
CA GLN A 406 -39.36 17.36 17.83
C GLN A 406 -40.57 17.82 18.65
N LYS A 407 -41.80 17.61 18.16
CA LYS A 407 -43.04 17.97 18.87
C LYS A 407 -43.62 16.80 19.67
N SER A 408 -43.15 15.57 19.43
CA SER A 408 -43.61 14.39 20.14
C SER A 408 -43.13 14.39 21.59
N SER A 409 -44.04 14.13 22.53
CA SER A 409 -43.73 13.91 23.94
C SER A 409 -43.20 12.50 24.23
N ASP A 410 -43.45 11.55 23.33
CA ASP A 410 -43.10 10.15 23.52
C ASP A 410 -41.68 9.85 23.02
N SER A 411 -41.12 10.73 22.19
CA SER A 411 -39.81 10.59 21.56
C SER A 411 -38.69 11.13 22.44
N LEU A 412 -37.84 10.24 22.96
CA LEU A 412 -36.63 10.63 23.68
C LEU A 412 -35.65 11.34 22.74
N THR A 413 -35.49 10.83 21.52
CA THR A 413 -34.66 11.46 20.49
C THR A 413 -35.17 12.85 20.14
N GLY A 414 -36.49 13.01 20.02
CA GLY A 414 -37.16 14.29 19.79
C GLY A 414 -36.90 15.32 20.88
N ASP A 415 -36.82 14.91 22.15
CA ASP A 415 -36.42 15.80 23.25
C ASP A 415 -35.00 16.35 23.08
N TYR A 416 -34.03 15.53 22.64
CA TYR A 416 -32.67 15.97 22.35
C TYR A 416 -32.62 16.88 21.13
N LEU A 417 -33.31 16.54 20.04
CA LEU A 417 -33.40 17.37 18.84
C LEU A 417 -34.06 18.73 19.12
N ALA A 418 -35.02 18.78 20.03
CA ALA A 418 -35.69 20.03 20.41
C ALA A 418 -34.90 20.83 21.47
N GLY A 419 -33.78 20.30 21.96
CA GLY A 419 -33.00 20.91 23.04
C GLY A 419 -33.68 20.89 24.42
N ARG A 420 -34.79 20.14 24.58
CA ARG A 420 -35.45 19.92 25.88
C ARG A 420 -34.61 19.04 26.81
N ARG A 421 -33.80 18.17 26.20
CA ARG A 421 -32.74 17.41 26.87
C ARG A 421 -31.41 17.73 26.20
N GLY A 422 -30.33 17.74 26.98
CA GLY A 422 -29.00 17.98 26.47
C GLY A 422 -28.00 18.13 27.60
N PHE A 423 -26.76 17.69 27.37
CA PHE A 423 -25.64 17.94 28.25
C PHE A 423 -24.86 19.16 27.73
N GLY A 424 -25.06 20.31 28.36
CA GLY A 424 -24.07 21.40 28.35
C GLY A 424 -23.21 21.30 29.62
N PRO A 425 -21.93 21.70 29.60
CA PRO A 425 -21.11 21.67 30.80
C PRO A 425 -21.64 22.70 31.79
N ASN A 426 -22.54 22.28 32.69
CA ASN A 426 -23.04 23.09 33.81
C ASN A 426 -22.03 23.17 34.97
N GLY A 427 -20.74 22.92 34.69
CA GLY A 427 -19.69 22.81 35.70
C GLY A 427 -18.38 23.46 35.27
N ARG A 428 -17.60 23.91 36.26
CA ARG A 428 -16.25 24.44 36.07
C ARG A 428 -15.36 23.35 35.46
N ARG A 429 -14.59 23.70 34.42
CA ARG A 429 -13.59 22.77 33.86
C ARG A 429 -12.60 22.40 34.96
N ARG A 430 -12.26 21.11 35.07
CA ARG A 430 -11.26 20.64 36.03
C ARG A 430 -9.89 21.09 35.55
N GLU A 431 -9.14 21.74 36.42
CA GLU A 431 -7.73 22.02 36.17
C GLU A 431 -6.91 20.73 36.29
N PRO A 432 -5.87 20.54 35.45
CA PRO A 432 -4.92 19.45 35.61
C PRO A 432 -4.32 19.45 37.02
N ASN A 433 -4.30 18.29 37.68
CA ASN A 433 -3.83 18.17 39.07
C ASN A 433 -2.78 17.07 39.28
N HIS A 434 -2.41 16.30 38.25
CA HIS A 434 -1.40 15.23 38.33
C HIS A 434 -0.30 15.37 37.27
N GLY A 435 0.09 16.60 36.93
CA GLY A 435 1.16 16.85 35.95
C GLY A 435 0.76 16.51 34.50
N TRP A 436 1.76 16.20 33.68
CA TRP A 436 1.62 15.97 32.24
C TRP A 436 2.43 14.77 31.78
N ILE A 437 1.94 14.06 30.77
CA ILE A 437 2.71 13.09 29.97
C ILE A 437 3.12 13.78 28.68
N ARG A 438 4.40 13.74 28.35
CA ARG A 438 4.92 14.33 27.11
C ARG A 438 5.41 13.24 26.17
N LEU A 439 4.76 13.10 25.02
CA LEU A 439 5.25 12.28 23.91
C LEU A 439 6.06 13.18 22.97
N ALA A 440 7.36 12.95 22.87
CA ALA A 440 8.26 13.74 22.04
C ALA A 440 8.52 13.08 20.68
N GLY A 441 8.50 13.90 19.62
CA GLY A 441 8.97 13.53 18.30
C GLY A 441 8.24 12.36 17.62
N ALA A 442 6.93 12.25 17.78
CA ALA A 442 6.14 11.20 17.13
C ALA A 442 6.16 11.35 15.60
N ARG A 443 6.54 10.26 14.90
CA ARG A 443 6.81 10.20 13.44
C ARG A 443 6.11 9.02 12.74
N GLY A 444 5.13 8.39 13.38
CA GLY A 444 4.35 7.32 12.77
C GLY A 444 3.47 7.81 11.62
N ASN A 445 3.37 7.03 10.55
CA ASN A 445 2.51 7.29 9.39
C ASN A 445 2.62 8.75 8.88
N ASN A 446 1.58 9.56 9.10
CA ASN A 446 1.49 10.94 8.66
C ASN A 446 1.82 11.98 9.75
N LEU A 447 2.39 11.56 10.88
CA LEU A 447 2.85 12.46 11.94
C LEU A 447 4.21 13.08 11.55
N HIS A 448 4.29 14.40 11.62
CA HIS A 448 5.47 15.16 11.23
C HIS A 448 6.29 15.60 12.44
N ASN A 449 6.95 14.65 13.11
CA ASN A 449 7.81 14.90 14.29
C ASN A 449 7.09 15.68 15.40
N VAL A 450 5.88 15.24 15.74
CA VAL A 450 4.98 15.99 16.62
C VAL A 450 5.33 15.71 18.08
N THR A 451 5.42 16.76 18.89
CA THR A 451 5.54 16.65 20.35
C THR A 451 4.26 17.13 21.01
N VAL A 452 3.65 16.30 21.86
CA VAL A 452 2.35 16.56 22.51
C VAL A 452 2.44 16.31 24.00
N GLU A 453 1.79 17.19 24.77
CA GLU A 453 1.64 17.04 26.22
C GLU A 453 0.18 16.73 26.55
N PHE A 454 -0.04 15.69 27.36
CA PHE A 454 -1.34 15.21 27.80
C PHE A 454 -1.50 15.47 29.31
N PRO A 455 -2.47 16.30 29.73
CA PRO A 455 -2.66 16.62 31.13
C PRO A 455 -3.28 15.43 31.87
N LEU A 456 -2.80 15.18 33.09
CA LEU A 456 -3.32 14.10 33.94
C LEU A 456 -4.35 14.61 34.96
N GLY A 457 -5.21 13.68 35.41
CA GLY A 457 -6.30 13.95 36.35
C GLY A 457 -7.51 14.67 35.75
N VAL A 458 -7.56 14.78 34.42
CA VAL A 458 -8.64 15.41 33.66
C VAL A 458 -9.06 14.53 32.49
N LEU A 459 -10.25 14.79 31.94
CA LEU A 459 -10.67 14.20 30.68
C LEU A 459 -9.97 14.92 29.53
N CYS A 460 -8.97 14.27 28.94
CA CYS A 460 -8.26 14.77 27.76
C CYS A 460 -8.90 14.21 26.48
N LEU A 461 -9.26 15.07 25.55
CA LEU A 461 -9.86 14.70 24.26
C LEU A 461 -8.89 15.01 23.12
N VAL A 462 -8.62 14.01 22.27
CA VAL A 462 -7.82 14.19 21.05
C VAL A 462 -8.78 14.26 19.85
N THR A 463 -8.92 15.45 19.27
CA THR A 463 -9.88 15.71 18.19
C THR A 463 -9.18 16.08 16.88
N GLY A 464 -9.89 16.01 15.77
CA GLY A 464 -9.37 16.36 14.45
C GLY A 464 -10.04 15.57 13.33
N VAL A 465 -9.82 15.98 12.08
CA VAL A 465 -10.41 15.34 10.88
C VAL A 465 -9.96 13.89 10.70
N SER A 466 -10.74 13.09 9.95
CA SER A 466 -10.35 11.72 9.59
C SER A 466 -9.03 11.74 8.81
N GLY A 467 -8.13 10.80 9.12
CA GLY A 467 -6.78 10.79 8.57
C GLY A 467 -5.79 11.78 9.19
N SER A 468 -6.15 12.61 10.18
CA SER A 468 -5.20 13.55 10.81
C SER A 468 -4.12 12.91 11.70
N GLY A 469 -4.14 11.58 11.87
CA GLY A 469 -3.15 10.84 12.67
C GLY A 469 -3.52 10.63 14.15
N LYS A 470 -4.79 10.81 14.56
CA LYS A 470 -5.24 10.61 15.95
C LYS A 470 -4.94 9.21 16.50
N SER A 471 -5.35 8.17 15.76
CA SER A 471 -5.08 6.77 16.12
C SER A 471 -3.58 6.49 16.13
N THR A 472 -2.85 6.94 15.10
CA THR A 472 -1.40 6.83 15.05
C THR A 472 -0.74 7.42 16.30
N LEU A 473 -1.18 8.60 16.74
CA LEU A 473 -0.63 9.30 17.90
C LEU A 473 -0.94 8.57 19.21
N VAL A 474 -2.21 8.22 19.44
CA VAL A 474 -2.67 7.72 20.74
C VAL A 474 -2.58 6.19 20.82
N GLN A 475 -3.18 5.47 19.88
CA GLN A 475 -3.32 4.01 19.92
C GLN A 475 -2.05 3.29 19.47
N ASP A 476 -1.38 3.82 18.43
CA ASP A 476 -0.24 3.12 17.82
C ASP A 476 1.13 3.65 18.29
N THR A 477 1.19 4.79 18.97
CA THR A 477 2.45 5.38 19.48
C THR A 477 2.43 5.53 20.99
N LEU A 478 1.54 6.38 21.55
CA LEU A 478 1.52 6.68 22.98
C LEU A 478 1.22 5.43 23.83
N TYR A 479 0.15 4.72 23.51
CA TYR A 479 -0.27 3.54 24.29
C TYR A 479 0.81 2.45 24.32
N PRO A 480 1.38 1.99 23.18
CA PRO A 480 2.39 0.94 23.22
C PRO A 480 3.71 1.42 23.82
N ALA A 481 4.05 2.72 23.70
CA ALA A 481 5.20 3.31 24.38
C ALA A 481 5.04 3.25 25.92
N LEU A 482 3.85 3.60 26.43
CA LEU A 482 3.53 3.49 27.87
C LEU A 482 3.49 2.03 28.34
N CYS A 483 2.89 1.12 27.57
CA CYS A 483 2.92 -0.32 27.88
C CYS A 483 4.35 -0.85 28.01
N ARG A 484 5.26 -0.46 27.11
CA ARG A 484 6.67 -0.86 27.18
C ARG A 484 7.35 -0.38 28.46
N ARG A 485 7.07 0.86 28.90
CA ARG A 485 7.58 1.41 30.18
C ARG A 485 7.03 0.64 31.39
N LEU A 486 5.75 0.28 31.34
CA LEU A 486 5.05 -0.49 32.38
C LEU A 486 5.23 -2.02 32.27
N ARG A 487 6.08 -2.50 31.35
CA ARG A 487 6.35 -3.94 31.09
C ARG A 487 5.09 -4.75 30.78
N LYS A 488 4.14 -4.14 30.06
CA LYS A 488 2.93 -4.80 29.55
C LYS A 488 3.12 -5.19 28.09
N ASP A 489 2.47 -6.29 27.69
CA ASP A 489 2.43 -6.73 26.30
C ASP A 489 1.65 -5.73 25.45
N ALA A 490 2.30 -5.22 24.40
CA ALA A 490 1.69 -4.35 23.41
C ALA A 490 2.41 -4.49 22.06
N PRO A 491 1.78 -4.08 20.94
CA PRO A 491 2.46 -3.96 19.65
C PRO A 491 3.69 -3.03 19.72
N LYS A 492 4.55 -3.09 18.71
CA LYS A 492 5.66 -2.14 18.59
C LYS A 492 5.10 -0.72 18.36
N PRO A 493 5.48 0.29 19.17
CA PRO A 493 5.07 1.67 18.90
C PRO A 493 5.66 2.16 17.58
N TYR A 494 4.95 3.04 16.87
CA TYR A 494 5.55 3.79 15.77
C TYR A 494 6.72 4.66 16.23
N PRO A 495 7.63 5.09 15.33
CA PRO A 495 8.80 5.89 15.72
C PRO A 495 8.44 7.16 16.52
N PHE A 496 9.15 7.38 17.63
CA PHE A 496 9.09 8.56 18.49
C PHE A 496 10.48 8.79 19.14
N ASP A 497 10.69 9.94 19.80
CA ASP A 497 11.94 10.22 20.51
C ASP A 497 11.92 9.64 21.93
N ASP A 498 10.99 10.09 22.77
CA ASP A 498 10.79 9.54 24.11
C ASP A 498 9.39 9.89 24.67
N VAL A 499 9.01 9.25 25.77
CA VAL A 499 7.86 9.60 26.60
C VAL A 499 8.36 10.01 27.98
N PHE A 500 7.94 11.19 28.44
CA PHE A 500 8.27 11.75 29.74
C PHE A 500 7.03 11.86 30.63
N GLY A 501 7.22 11.82 31.94
CA GLY A 501 6.14 11.94 32.93
C GLY A 501 5.33 10.67 33.12
N ASP A 502 5.78 9.54 32.55
CA ASP A 502 5.16 8.21 32.64
C ASP A 502 5.26 7.58 34.04
N GLY A 503 6.25 7.99 34.85
CA GLY A 503 6.38 7.54 36.25
C GLY A 503 5.22 7.96 37.18
N GLN A 504 4.26 8.74 36.67
CA GLN A 504 3.04 9.14 37.37
C GLN A 504 1.87 8.15 37.13
N LEU A 505 2.07 7.13 36.29
CA LEU A 505 1.06 6.13 35.95
C LEU A 505 1.40 4.78 36.60
N ASP A 506 0.44 4.22 37.34
CA ASP A 506 0.54 2.84 37.80
C ASP A 506 0.09 1.83 36.72
N ASP A 507 -0.84 2.24 35.86
CA ASP A 507 -1.45 1.39 34.83
C ASP A 507 -1.88 2.21 33.60
N VAL A 508 -1.95 1.55 32.44
CA VAL A 508 -2.56 2.04 31.20
C VAL A 508 -3.50 0.97 30.63
N ILE A 509 -4.73 1.37 30.32
CA ILE A 509 -5.77 0.51 29.73
C ILE A 509 -6.27 1.17 28.45
N MET A 510 -6.31 0.39 27.36
CA MET A 510 -6.94 0.80 26.11
C MET A 510 -8.25 0.04 25.93
N ILE A 511 -9.31 0.79 25.67
CA ILE A 511 -10.60 0.24 25.24
C ILE A 511 -10.77 0.69 23.79
N ASP A 512 -10.82 -0.26 22.86
CA ASP A 512 -10.98 0.00 21.44
C ASP A 512 -12.32 -0.54 20.92
N GLN A 513 -12.52 -0.53 19.60
CA GLN A 513 -13.76 -0.97 18.95
C GLN A 513 -13.80 -2.48 18.65
N SER A 514 -12.79 -3.23 19.08
CA SER A 514 -12.77 -4.68 18.93
C SER A 514 -13.79 -5.30 19.89
N PRO A 515 -14.59 -6.27 19.41
CA PRO A 515 -15.66 -6.88 20.20
C PRO A 515 -15.17 -7.69 21.41
#